data_AF-A0AAW2HM67-F1
#
_entry.id   AF-A0AAW2HM67-F1
#
_cell.length_a   1.000
_cell.length_b   1.000
_cell.length_c   1.000
_cell.angle_alpha   90.00
_cell.angle_beta   90.00
_cell.angle_gamma   90.00
#
_symmetry.space_group_name_H-M   'P 1'
#
loop_
_entity.id
_entity.type
_entity.pdbx_description
1 polymer ?
#
loop_
_entity_poly.entity_id
_entity_poly.type
_entity_poly.pdbx_seq_one_letter_code
_entity_poly.pdbx_strand_id
1 'polypeptide(L)'
;MKTVFLVALVAVLAVSAVRADGETDFEPKPIGRCPPRDIPNKPPRFLPDANDCSVYYECSGGKMITRKCPEGECFSRMKKGCAPP
;
A
#
# COMPACT_ATOMS: atom_id res chain seq x y z
N MET A 1 -8.03 -26.39 -40.92
CA MET A 1 -8.36 -27.17 -39.70
C MET A 1 -7.11 -27.44 -38.86
N LYS A 2 -6.08 -28.15 -39.37
CA LYS A 2 -4.82 -28.40 -38.63
C LYS A 2 -4.08 -27.13 -38.17
N THR A 3 -4.05 -26.10 -39.00
CA THR A 3 -3.42 -24.80 -38.70
C THR A 3 -4.11 -24.06 -37.56
N VAL A 4 -5.42 -24.19 -37.42
CA VAL A 4 -6.22 -23.57 -36.34
C VAL A 4 -5.91 -24.23 -34.99
N PHE A 5 -5.76 -25.57 -34.97
CA PHE A 5 -5.36 -26.30 -33.75
C PHE A 5 -3.96 -25.92 -33.29
N LEU A 6 -3.00 -25.79 -34.21
CA LEU A 6 -1.63 -25.38 -33.89
C LEU A 6 -1.58 -23.95 -33.32
N VAL A 7 -2.35 -23.02 -33.88
CA VAL A 7 -2.44 -21.64 -33.38
C VAL A 7 -3.06 -21.61 -31.97
N ALA A 8 -4.11 -22.40 -31.73
CA ALA A 8 -4.76 -22.48 -30.41
C ALA A 8 -3.82 -23.05 -29.33
N LEU A 9 -3.05 -24.10 -29.64
CA LEU A 9 -2.09 -24.70 -28.71
C LEU A 9 -0.96 -23.73 -28.33
N VAL A 10 -0.42 -22.98 -29.31
CA VAL A 10 0.64 -21.99 -29.06
C VAL A 10 0.12 -20.84 -28.19
N ALA A 11 -1.10 -20.36 -28.43
CA ALA A 11 -1.73 -19.32 -27.62
C ALA A 11 -1.96 -19.77 -26.16
N VAL A 12 -2.44 -21.00 -25.94
CA VAL A 12 -2.67 -21.55 -24.60
C VAL A 12 -1.37 -21.71 -23.81
N LEU A 13 -0.29 -22.14 -24.47
CA LEU A 13 1.05 -22.25 -23.85
C LEU A 13 1.65 -20.88 -23.52
N ALA A 14 1.41 -19.86 -24.35
CA ALA A 14 1.85 -18.49 -24.09
C ALA A 14 1.09 -17.81 -22.94
N VAL A 15 -0.24 -18.04 -22.83
CA VAL A 15 -1.06 -17.52 -21.72
C VAL A 15 -0.61 -18.07 -20.36
N SER A 16 -0.11 -19.31 -20.33
CA SER A 16 0.36 -19.97 -19.10
C SER A 16 1.73 -19.46 -18.62
N ALA A 17 2.50 -18.80 -19.51
CA ALA A 17 3.84 -18.26 -19.21
C ALA A 17 3.81 -16.80 -18.75
N VAL A 18 2.69 -16.08 -18.90
CA VAL A 18 2.52 -14.73 -18.37
C VAL A 18 1.90 -14.83 -16.98
N ARG A 19 2.70 -15.25 -16.00
CA ARG A 19 2.60 -14.65 -14.68
C ARG A 19 3.51 -13.42 -14.70
N ALA A 20 2.93 -12.33 -15.18
CA ALA A 20 3.41 -11.01 -14.80
C ALA A 20 2.73 -10.65 -13.47
N ASP A 21 3.08 -11.32 -12.37
CA ASP A 21 3.03 -10.66 -11.07
C ASP A 21 4.21 -9.68 -11.02
N GLY A 22 4.15 -8.69 -11.91
CA GLY A 22 4.84 -7.42 -11.70
C GLY A 22 4.13 -6.73 -10.56
N GLU A 23 4.30 -7.25 -9.34
CA GLU A 23 3.92 -6.57 -8.12
C GLU A 23 4.93 -5.45 -7.94
N THR A 24 4.67 -4.32 -8.60
CA THR A 24 5.32 -3.09 -8.21
C THR A 24 4.94 -2.85 -6.74
N ASP A 25 5.92 -2.86 -5.83
CA ASP A 25 5.85 -2.70 -4.36
C ASP A 25 5.25 -1.34 -3.90
N PHE A 26 4.24 -0.84 -4.61
CA PHE A 26 3.47 0.36 -4.26
C PHE A 26 2.21 0.02 -3.44
N GLU A 27 2.14 -1.18 -2.86
CA GLU A 27 1.10 -1.51 -1.88
C GLU A 27 1.35 -0.72 -0.59
N PRO A 28 0.34 -0.01 -0.05
CA PRO A 28 0.48 0.69 1.21
C PRO A 28 0.80 -0.31 2.32
N LYS A 29 1.92 -0.14 3.03
CA LYS A 29 2.40 -1.10 4.02
C LYS A 29 2.38 -0.49 5.43
N PRO A 30 1.19 -0.20 5.98
CA PRO A 30 1.07 0.37 7.31
C PRO A 30 1.59 -0.58 8.38
N ILE A 31 2.40 -0.07 9.31
CA ILE A 31 2.76 -0.78 10.54
C ILE A 31 1.61 -0.64 11.53
N GLY A 32 0.62 -1.52 11.40
CA GLY A 32 -0.53 -1.64 12.30
C GLY A 32 -1.87 -1.56 11.59
N ARG A 33 -2.95 -1.43 12.36
CA ARG A 33 -4.33 -1.35 11.84
C ARG A 33 -5.10 -0.20 12.47
N CYS A 34 -6.03 0.37 11.70
CA CYS A 34 -6.98 1.34 12.22
C CYS A 34 -8.02 0.67 13.12
N PRO A 35 -8.54 1.38 14.14
CA PRO A 35 -9.74 0.93 14.83
C PRO A 35 -10.93 0.94 13.85
N PRO A 36 -11.98 0.13 14.05
CA PRO A 36 -13.13 0.09 13.15
C PRO A 36 -13.89 1.41 13.01
N ARG A 37 -13.78 2.29 14.02
CA ARG A 37 -14.44 3.60 14.09
C ARG A 37 -13.57 4.57 14.90
N ASP A 38 -13.83 5.86 14.75
CA ASP A 38 -13.21 6.88 15.58
C ASP A 38 -13.71 6.77 17.02
N ILE A 39 -12.80 6.95 17.98
CA ILE A 39 -13.10 6.84 19.41
C ILE A 39 -13.37 8.25 19.94
N PRO A 40 -14.58 8.55 20.48
CA PRO A 40 -14.88 9.85 21.06
C PRO A 40 -13.88 10.23 22.17
N ASN A 41 -13.52 11.51 22.25
CA ASN A 41 -12.59 12.06 23.24
C ASN A 41 -11.17 11.43 23.22
N LYS A 42 -10.77 10.77 22.12
CA LYS A 42 -9.40 10.34 21.90
C LYS A 42 -8.80 11.01 20.66
N PRO A 43 -7.47 11.25 20.67
CA PRO A 43 -6.81 11.78 19.49
C PRO A 43 -6.84 10.76 18.34
N PRO A 44 -6.74 11.24 17.08
CA PRO A 44 -6.64 10.36 15.92
C PRO A 44 -5.43 9.42 16.03
N ARG A 45 -5.59 8.24 15.44
CA ARG A 45 -4.53 7.24 15.36
C ARG A 45 -3.76 7.44 14.06
N PHE A 46 -2.44 7.37 14.16
CA PHE A 46 -1.54 7.43 13.02
C PHE A 46 -0.70 6.16 12.94
N LEU A 47 -0.47 5.65 11.74
CA LEU A 47 0.34 4.46 11.47
C LEU A 47 1.49 4.86 10.54
N PRO A 48 2.75 4.53 10.84
CA PRO A 48 3.83 4.74 9.89
C PRO A 48 3.73 3.73 8.75
N ASP A 49 4.21 4.11 7.56
CA ASP A 49 4.52 3.14 6.53
C ASP A 49 5.80 2.34 6.88
N ALA A 50 5.88 1.10 6.39
CA ALA A 50 6.99 0.20 6.66
C ALA A 50 8.20 0.42 5.76
N ASN A 51 7.99 0.95 4.56
CA ASN A 51 9.00 1.07 3.51
C ASN A 51 9.43 2.54 3.32
N ASP A 52 8.53 3.51 3.51
CA ASP A 52 8.80 4.95 3.35
C ASP A 52 8.52 5.74 4.64
N CYS A 53 9.57 6.20 5.32
CA CYS A 53 9.43 6.98 6.56
C CYS A 53 8.67 8.30 6.35
N SER A 54 8.66 8.83 5.12
CA SER A 54 7.96 10.07 4.78
C SER A 54 6.46 9.84 4.62
N VAL A 55 6.00 8.59 4.59
CA VAL A 55 4.58 8.23 4.47
C VAL A 55 4.04 7.75 5.81
N TYR A 56 2.83 8.20 6.12
CA TYR A 56 2.06 7.71 7.26
C TYR A 56 0.56 7.71 6.93
N TYR A 57 -0.23 7.03 7.76
CA TYR A 57 -1.65 6.88 7.57
C TYR A 57 -2.40 7.48 8.75
N GLU A 58 -3.30 8.41 8.46
CA GLU A 58 -4.27 8.93 9.41
C GLU A 58 -5.51 8.04 9.40
N CYS A 59 -5.87 7.49 10.57
CA CYS A 59 -7.09 6.71 10.71
C CYS A 59 -8.28 7.63 10.91
N SER A 60 -9.28 7.54 10.04
CA SER A 60 -10.55 8.24 10.16
C SER A 60 -11.71 7.33 9.72
N GLY A 61 -12.73 7.20 10.55
CA GLY A 61 -13.93 6.40 10.26
C GLY A 61 -13.62 4.93 9.94
N GLY A 62 -12.53 4.39 10.49
CA GLY A 62 -12.06 3.03 10.21
C GLY A 62 -11.27 2.85 8.91
N LYS A 63 -11.00 3.93 8.19
CA LYS A 63 -10.21 3.93 6.95
C LYS A 63 -8.84 4.52 7.19
N MET A 64 -7.86 4.07 6.40
CA MET A 64 -6.52 4.65 6.34
C MET A 64 -6.50 5.73 5.27
N ILE A 65 -6.11 6.94 5.65
CA ILE A 65 -5.89 8.05 4.73
C ILE A 65 -4.39 8.28 4.66
N THR A 66 -3.81 8.03 3.48
CA THR A 66 -2.37 8.22 3.25
C THR A 66 -2.01 9.70 3.34
N ARG A 67 -0.93 9.99 4.05
CA ARG A 67 -0.31 11.30 4.22
C ARG A 67 1.17 11.18 3.90
N LYS A 68 1.73 12.25 3.36
CA LYS A 68 3.16 12.37 3.09
C LYS A 68 3.72 13.57 3.84
N CYS A 69 4.87 13.40 4.44
CA CYS A 69 5.63 14.46 5.08
C CYS A 69 6.29 15.36 4.03
N PRO A 70 6.63 16.61 4.43
CA PRO A 70 7.50 17.46 3.63
C PRO A 70 8.83 16.77 3.30
N GLU A 71 9.51 17.29 2.29
CA GLU A 71 10.83 16.80 1.90
C GLU A 71 11.82 16.88 3.08
N GLY A 72 12.58 15.80 3.29
CA GLY A 72 13.57 15.71 4.37
C GLY A 72 13.00 15.38 5.76
N GLU A 73 11.69 15.15 5.89
CA GLU A 73 11.05 14.78 7.15
C GLU A 73 10.46 13.36 7.13
N CYS A 74 10.50 12.69 8.28
CA CYS A 74 9.86 11.41 8.52
C CYS A 74 8.74 11.55 9.56
N PHE A 75 7.76 10.65 9.51
CA PHE A 75 6.72 10.60 10.52
C PHE A 75 7.27 10.13 11.89
N SER A 76 7.13 10.98 12.90
CA SER A 76 7.48 10.68 14.28
C SER A 76 6.24 10.27 15.08
N ARG A 77 6.21 9.02 15.55
CA ARG A 77 5.16 8.52 16.46
C ARG A 77 5.06 9.32 17.77
N MET A 78 6.19 9.86 18.24
CA MET A 78 6.23 10.65 19.48
C MET A 78 5.57 12.02 19.31
N LYS A 79 5.88 12.71 18.20
CA LYS A 79 5.30 14.02 17.88
C LYS A 79 3.93 13.92 17.21
N LYS A 80 3.54 12.72 16.76
CA LYS A 80 2.34 12.47 15.93
C LYS A 80 2.30 13.37 14.69
N GLY A 81 3.44 13.54 14.06
CA GLY A 81 3.62 14.46 12.93
C GLY A 81 4.99 14.30 12.31
N CYS A 82 5.25 15.12 11.29
CA CYS A 82 6.51 15.11 10.57
C CYS A 82 7.60 15.81 11.38
N ALA A 83 8.81 15.27 11.31
CA ALA A 83 10.00 15.85 11.90
C ALA A 83 11.22 15.42 11.09
N PRO A 84 12.32 16.17 11.18
CA PRO A 84 13.61 15.66 10.72
C PRO A 84 13.88 14.28 11.36
N PRO A 85 14.43 13.33 10.57
CA PRO A 85 14.67 11.95 11.00
C PRO A 85 15.49 11.82 12.28
#